data_AF-A0AAN9BRV4-F1
#
_entry.id   AF-A0AAN9BRV4-F1
#
_cell.length_a   1.000
_cell.length_b   1.000
_cell.length_c   1.000
_cell.angle_alpha   90.00
_cell.angle_beta   90.00
_cell.angle_gamma   90.00
#
_symmetry.space_group_name_H-M   'P 1'
#
loop_
_entity.id
_entity.type
_entity.pdbx_description
1 polymer ?
#
loop_
_entity_poly.entity_id
_entity_poly.type
_entity_poly.pdbx_seq_one_letter_code
_entity_poly.pdbx_strand_id
1 'polypeptide(L)'
;MKWTKEIVNHFWFTCRTSTDYKQFVGTLRGTLHHITDQHEWALGRCLHEPLTEGERKEKQWLDAHDDSETLKELASILLNPRLLNKISYYLNFR
;
A
#
# COMPACT_ATOMS: atom_id res chain seq x y z
N MET A 1 -11.87 -7.47 -6.17
CA MET A 1 -10.96 -6.57 -6.90
C MET A 1 -9.69 -7.35 -7.21
N LYS A 2 -9.06 -7.14 -8.39
CA LYS A 2 -7.86 -7.91 -8.80
C LYS A 2 -6.68 -7.76 -7.85
N TRP A 3 -6.57 -6.59 -7.21
CA TRP A 3 -5.51 -6.22 -6.28
C TRP A 3 -5.78 -6.57 -4.80
N THR A 4 -6.91 -7.23 -4.49
CA THR A 4 -7.30 -7.47 -3.10
C THR A 4 -6.23 -8.26 -2.33
N LYS A 5 -5.63 -9.28 -2.94
CA LYS A 5 -4.61 -10.11 -2.29
C LYS A 5 -3.36 -9.30 -1.98
N GLU A 6 -2.90 -8.50 -2.93
CA GLU A 6 -1.71 -7.68 -2.85
C GLU A 6 -1.88 -6.57 -1.82
N ILE A 7 -3.05 -5.93 -1.77
CA ILE A 7 -3.38 -4.92 -0.76
C ILE A 7 -3.39 -5.52 0.64
N VAL A 8 -4.02 -6.69 0.83
CA VAL A 8 -4.03 -7.39 2.13
C VAL A 8 -2.62 -7.80 2.54
N ASN A 9 -1.81 -8.33 1.62
CA ASN A 9 -0.42 -8.68 1.90
C ASN A 9 0.40 -7.44 2.27
N HIS A 10 0.22 -6.32 1.56
CA HIS A 10 0.90 -5.07 1.85
C HIS A 10 0.49 -4.50 3.21
N PHE A 11 -0.79 -4.61 3.60
CA PHE A 11 -1.27 -4.24 4.92
C PHE A 11 -0.52 -5.02 6.02
N TRP A 12 -0.46 -6.35 5.92
CA TRP A 12 0.24 -7.17 6.92
C TRP A 12 1.75 -6.93 6.93
N PHE A 13 2.35 -6.75 5.76
CA PHE A 13 3.75 -6.33 5.64
C PHE A 13 3.98 -5.02 6.40
N THR A 14 3.11 -4.03 6.17
CA THR A 14 3.19 -2.72 6.84
C THR A 14 3.07 -2.85 8.36
N CYS A 15 2.15 -3.68 8.86
CA CYS A 15 2.03 -3.98 10.28
C CYS A 15 3.31 -4.58 10.86
N ARG A 16 3.98 -5.46 10.12
CA ARG A 16 5.20 -6.16 10.56
C ARG A 16 6.44 -5.27 10.55
N THR A 17 6.56 -4.37 9.57
CA THR A 17 7.79 -3.59 9.37
C THR A 17 7.77 -2.23 10.05
N SER A 18 6.60 -1.67 10.32
CA SER A 18 6.48 -0.34 10.91
C SER A 18 6.75 -0.39 12.41
N THR A 19 7.58 0.51 12.92
CA THR A 19 7.86 0.60 14.37
C THR A 19 6.97 1.61 15.09
N ASP A 20 6.32 2.51 14.35
CA ASP A 20 5.47 3.56 14.88
C ASP A 20 4.31 3.89 13.92
N TYR A 21 3.36 4.68 14.41
CA TYR A 21 2.17 5.09 13.67
C TYR A 21 2.50 5.87 12.39
N LYS A 22 3.53 6.73 12.41
CA LYS A 22 3.89 7.57 11.27
C LYS A 22 4.44 6.71 10.14
N GLN A 23 5.32 5.77 10.46
CA GLN A 23 5.82 4.77 9.51
C GLN A 23 4.68 3.94 8.96
N PHE A 24 3.79 3.45 9.83
CA PHE A 24 2.63 2.66 9.39
C PHE A 24 1.79 3.41 8.36
N VAL A 25 1.37 4.64 8.65
CA VAL A 25 0.55 5.42 7.73
C VAL A 25 1.31 5.73 6.45
N GLY A 26 2.60 6.06 6.53
CA GLY A 26 3.43 6.34 5.35
C GLY A 26 3.55 5.14 4.43
N THR A 27 3.88 3.97 4.97
CA THR A 27 4.00 2.72 4.22
C THR A 27 2.64 2.25 3.71
N LEU A 28 1.57 2.35 4.51
CA LEU A 28 0.23 1.95 4.07
C LEU A 28 -0.26 2.81 2.90
N ARG A 29 0.02 4.13 2.91
CA ARG A 29 -0.22 5.03 1.77
C ARG A 29 0.57 4.61 0.52
N GLY A 30 1.77 4.08 0.71
CA GLY A 30 2.59 3.48 -0.34
C GLY A 30 1.88 2.41 -1.17
N THR A 31 0.83 1.78 -0.63
CA THR A 31 -0.02 0.83 -1.40
C THR A 31 -0.59 1.46 -2.67
N LEU A 32 -1.02 2.72 -2.64
CA LEU A 32 -1.60 3.40 -3.81
C LEU A 32 -0.56 3.65 -4.91
N HIS A 33 0.66 3.97 -4.51
CA HIS A 33 1.79 4.08 -5.43
C HIS A 33 2.19 2.70 -5.97
N HIS A 34 2.26 1.70 -5.10
CA HIS A 34 2.65 0.35 -5.47
C HIS A 34 1.71 -0.26 -6.54
N ILE A 35 0.40 -0.13 -6.40
CA ILE A 35 -0.56 -0.71 -7.36
C ILE A 35 -0.67 0.08 -8.68
N THR A 36 0.00 1.22 -8.78
CA THR A 36 0.12 2.07 -9.98
C THR A 36 1.53 2.01 -10.59
N ASP A 37 2.31 0.99 -10.25
CA ASP A 37 3.71 0.79 -10.67
C ASP A 37 4.68 1.94 -10.30
N GLN A 38 4.27 2.78 -9.33
CA GLN A 38 5.09 3.85 -8.76
C GLN A 38 5.79 3.33 -7.51
N HIS A 39 7.04 2.91 -7.66
CA HIS A 39 7.80 2.28 -6.55
C HIS A 39 8.63 3.27 -5.72
N GLU A 40 8.67 4.54 -6.11
CA GLU A 40 9.36 5.62 -5.39
C GLU A 40 8.47 6.88 -5.38
N TRP A 41 8.49 7.62 -4.28
CA TRP A 41 7.75 8.88 -4.11
C TRP A 41 8.47 9.79 -3.13
N ALA A 42 8.01 11.05 -2.99
CA ALA A 42 8.71 12.10 -2.26
C ALA A 42 9.12 11.75 -0.81
N LEU A 43 8.43 10.81 -0.15
CA LEU A 43 8.63 10.45 1.26
C LEU A 43 8.90 8.96 1.47
N GLY A 44 9.16 8.18 0.41
CA GLY A 44 9.35 6.75 0.57
C GLY A 44 9.51 5.98 -0.73
N ARG A 45 9.67 4.67 -0.57
CA ARG A 45 9.79 3.70 -1.65
C ARG A 45 9.27 2.35 -1.20
N CYS A 46 9.01 1.46 -2.15
CA CYS A 46 8.74 0.06 -1.85
C CYS A 46 9.97 -0.61 -1.23
N LEU A 47 9.74 -1.54 -0.30
CA LEU A 47 10.79 -2.29 0.42
C LEU A 47 11.04 -3.66 -0.21
N HIS A 48 11.29 -3.65 -1.52
CA HIS A 48 11.70 -4.82 -2.29
C HIS A 48 12.68 -4.37 -3.38
N GLU A 49 13.45 -5.30 -3.93
CA GLU A 49 14.31 -5.03 -5.08
C GLU A 49 13.48 -4.59 -6.29
N PRO A 50 14.05 -3.80 -7.22
CA PRO A 50 13.35 -3.37 -8.43
C PRO A 50 12.73 -4.56 -9.17
N LEU A 51 11.46 -4.42 -9.56
CA LEU A 51 10.80 -5.44 -10.38
C LEU A 51 11.51 -5.54 -11.73
N THR A 52 11.73 -6.77 -12.16
CA THR A 52 12.14 -7.08 -13.53
C THR A 52 11.04 -6.71 -14.53
N GLU A 53 11.42 -6.55 -15.80
CA GLU A 53 10.48 -6.27 -16.88
C GLU A 53 9.39 -7.34 -17.02
N GLY A 54 9.72 -8.60 -16.71
CA GLY A 54 8.76 -9.71 -16.69
C GLY A 54 7.72 -9.54 -15.59
N GLU A 55 8.17 -9.31 -14.36
CA GLU A 55 7.29 -9.10 -13.19
C GLU A 55 6.37 -7.88 -13.37
N ARG A 56 6.86 -6.83 -14.03
CA ARG A 56 6.03 -5.66 -14.38
C ARG A 56 4.94 -6.00 -15.40
N LYS A 57 5.23 -6.81 -16.41
CA LYS A 57 4.26 -7.19 -17.45
C LYS A 57 3.20 -8.18 -16.98
N GLU A 58 3.51 -8.99 -15.98
CA GLU A 58 2.57 -9.97 -15.42
C GLU A 58 1.40 -9.32 -14.65
N LYS A 59 1.59 -8.07 -14.20
CA LYS A 59 0.60 -7.34 -13.40
C LYS A 59 -0.24 -6.41 -14.25
N GLN A 60 -1.52 -6.32 -13.90
CA GLN A 60 -2.47 -5.35 -14.46
C GLN A 60 -2.54 -4.13 -13.54
N TRP A 61 -1.54 -3.26 -13.67
CA TRP A 61 -1.44 -2.01 -12.93
C TRP A 61 -2.69 -1.16 -13.11
N LEU A 62 -3.08 -0.46 -12.05
CA LEU A 62 -4.08 0.60 -12.17
C LEU A 62 -3.43 1.81 -12.82
N ASP A 63 -4.18 2.50 -13.67
CA ASP A 63 -3.75 3.76 -14.24
C ASP A 63 -4.15 4.92 -13.32
N ALA A 64 -3.20 5.81 -13.02
CA ALA A 64 -3.44 6.89 -12.05
C ALA A 64 -4.50 7.90 -12.53
N HIS A 65 -4.70 8.03 -13.84
CA HIS A 65 -5.70 8.89 -14.44
C HIS A 65 -7.04 8.16 -14.58
N ASP A 66 -7.05 7.02 -15.27
CA ASP A 66 -8.27 6.29 -15.61
C ASP A 66 -8.92 5.65 -14.37
N ASP A 67 -8.12 5.18 -13.39
CA ASP A 67 -8.60 4.58 -12.15
C ASP A 67 -8.64 5.57 -10.97
N SER A 68 -8.60 6.88 -11.23
CA SER A 68 -8.50 7.91 -10.18
C SER A 68 -9.60 7.83 -9.11
N GLU A 69 -10.85 7.54 -9.48
CA GLU A 69 -11.94 7.36 -8.52
C GLU A 69 -11.78 6.09 -7.67
N THR A 70 -11.37 4.98 -8.29
CA THR A 70 -11.05 3.73 -7.58
C THR A 70 -9.92 3.95 -6.56
N LEU A 71 -8.89 4.69 -6.95
CA LEU A 71 -7.76 5.02 -6.07
C LEU A 71 -8.19 5.92 -4.91
N LYS A 72 -9.09 6.89 -5.13
CA LYS A 72 -9.68 7.74 -4.07
C LYS A 72 -10.52 6.91 -3.09
N GLU A 73 -11.37 6.03 -3.59
CA GLU A 73 -12.17 5.13 -2.75
C GLU A 73 -11.26 4.22 -1.92
N LEU A 74 -10.25 3.61 -2.53
CA LEU A 74 -9.29 2.77 -1.83
C LEU A 74 -8.52 3.57 -0.76
N ALA A 75 -8.10 4.80 -1.07
CA ALA A 75 -7.47 5.69 -0.10
C ALA A 75 -8.37 5.93 1.12
N SER A 76 -9.68 6.13 0.91
CA SER A 76 -10.66 6.33 1.99
C SER A 76 -10.80 5.11 2.90
N ILE A 77 -10.65 3.90 2.34
CA ILE A 77 -10.69 2.63 3.07
C ILE A 77 -9.40 2.44 3.86
N LEU A 78 -8.24 2.54 3.20
CA LEU A 78 -6.92 2.33 3.82
C LEU A 78 -6.64 3.37 4.91
N LEU A 79 -7.10 4.61 4.72
CA LEU A 79 -6.88 5.72 5.64
C LEU A 79 -8.09 6.00 6.51
N ASN A 80 -9.03 5.05 6.61
CA ASN A 80 -10.22 5.22 7.42
C ASN A 80 -9.83 5.49 8.90
N PRO A 81 -10.28 6.60 9.52
CA PRO A 81 -9.90 6.93 10.89
C PRO A 81 -10.26 5.84 11.90
N ARG A 82 -11.35 5.10 11.69
CA ARG A 82 -11.74 3.99 12.58
C ARG A 82 -10.76 2.83 12.49
N LEU A 83 -10.23 2.55 11.30
CA LEU A 83 -9.17 1.56 11.09
C LEU A 83 -7.85 2.04 11.72
N LEU A 84 -7.46 3.27 11.44
CA LEU A 84 -6.22 3.86 11.95
C LEU A 84 -6.21 3.97 13.48
N ASN A 85 -7.36 4.21 14.12
CA ASN A 85 -7.44 4.20 15.59
C ASN A 85 -7.25 2.81 16.23
N LYS A 86 -7.37 1.74 15.44
CA LYS A 86 -7.20 0.35 15.88
C LYS A 86 -5.80 -0.19 15.56
N ILE A 87 -4.93 0.59 14.92
CA ILE A 87 -3.66 0.09 14.42
C ILE A 87 -2.68 -0.37 15.51
N SER A 88 -2.74 0.25 16.70
CA SER A 88 -1.89 -0.16 17.83
C SER A 88 -2.06 -1.64 18.18
N TYR A 89 -3.25 -2.22 17.95
CA TYR A 89 -3.47 -3.65 18.14
C TYR A 89 -2.69 -4.51 17.12
N TYR A 90 -2.59 -4.07 15.87
CA TYR A 90 -1.92 -4.85 14.82
C TYR A 90 -0.40 -4.64 14.78
N LEU A 91 0.12 -3.48 15.22
CA LEU A 91 1.57 -3.24 15.33
C LEU A 91 2.23 -4.10 16.44
N ASN A 92 1.46 -4.42 17.47
CA ASN A 92 1.92 -5.27 18.58
C ASN A 92 1.65 -6.76 18.36
N PHE A 93 0.97 -7.12 17.26
CA PHE A 93 0.72 -8.50 16.90
C PHE A 93 1.96 -9.07 16.22
N ARG A 94 2.81 -9.75 17.00
CA ARG A 94 4.03 -10.42 16.54
C ARG A 94 3.96 -11.91 16.85
#